data_AF-A0A836R7W4-F1
#
_entry.id   AF-A0A836R7W4-F1
#
_cell.length_a   1.000
_cell.length_b   1.000
_cell.length_c   1.000
_cell.angle_alpha   90.00
_cell.angle_beta   90.00
_cell.angle_gamma   90.00
#
_symmetry.space_group_name_H-M   'P 1'
#
loop_
_entity.id
_entity.type
_entity.pdbx_description
1 polymer ?
#
loop_
_entity_poly.entity_id
_entity_poly.type
_entity_poly.pdbx_seq_one_letter_code
_entity_poly.pdbx_strand_id
1 'polypeptide(L)'
;MIELSAQLTTALMFGGLLGLILTGFPIAFVIGSLGFIFGYLLFGPEVTFHLMYSRLYAMTLNYPYLAVPLFTFMGVILQYSGITEDLYKVLYEVLGGLRGGLAVVTIIFG
;
A
#
# COMPACT_ATOMS: atom_id res chain seq x y z
N MET A 1 22.53 -14.64 -22.47
CA MET A 1 23.10 -13.32 -22.14
C MET A 1 23.30 -12.60 -23.46
N ILE A 2 22.37 -11.73 -23.83
CA ILE A 2 22.48 -10.98 -25.09
C ILE A 2 23.32 -9.74 -24.78
N GLU A 3 24.44 -9.56 -25.48
CA GLU A 3 25.22 -8.34 -25.37
C GLU A 3 24.53 -7.23 -26.16
N LEU A 4 23.55 -6.60 -25.52
CA LEU A 4 22.92 -5.38 -26.02
C LEU A 4 23.79 -4.18 -25.64
N SER A 5 24.04 -3.29 -26.60
CA SER A 5 24.61 -1.97 -26.32
C SER A 5 23.77 -1.25 -25.27
N ALA A 6 24.43 -0.58 -24.31
CA ALA A 6 23.75 0.10 -23.21
C ALA A 6 22.70 1.12 -23.71
N GLN A 7 23.01 1.81 -24.81
CA GLN A 7 22.11 2.76 -25.46
C GLN A 7 20.81 2.08 -25.92
N LEU A 8 20.91 0.89 -26.53
CA LEU A 8 19.76 0.15 -27.03
C LEU A 8 18.90 -0.38 -25.89
N THR A 9 19.51 -0.91 -24.84
CA THR A 9 18.80 -1.38 -23.64
C THR A 9 18.00 -0.24 -23.00
N THR A 10 18.62 0.92 -22.80
CA THR A 10 17.94 2.09 -22.23
C THR A 10 16.80 2.56 -23.12
N ALA A 11 17.01 2.65 -24.44
CA ALA A 11 15.97 3.06 -25.38
C ALA A 11 14.77 2.12 -25.36
N LEU A 12 15.00 0.80 -25.33
CA LEU A 12 13.94 -0.20 -25.30
C LEU A 12 13.19 -0.24 -23.97
N MET A 13 13.90 -0.16 -22.84
CA MET A 13 13.26 -0.14 -21.51
C MET A 13 12.45 1.14 -21.30
N PHE A 14 13.01 2.29 -21.64
CA PHE A 14 12.34 3.58 -21.48
C PHE A 14 11.19 3.76 -22.48
N GLY A 15 11.42 3.42 -23.75
CA GLY A 15 10.39 3.44 -24.78
C GLY A 15 9.25 2.46 -24.49
N GLY A 16 9.57 1.25 -24.02
CA GLY A 16 8.59 0.26 -23.59
C GLY A 16 7.78 0.71 -22.38
N LEU A 17 8.43 1.34 -21.40
CA LEU A 17 7.76 1.90 -20.22
C LEU A 17 6.74 2.96 -20.63
N LEU A 18 7.16 3.94 -21.43
CA LEU A 18 6.27 4.99 -21.90
C LEU A 18 5.13 4.43 -22.75
N GLY A 19 5.45 3.56 -23.72
CA GLY A 19 4.45 2.94 -24.59
C GLY A 19 3.38 2.17 -23.82
N LEU A 20 3.79 1.37 -22.82
CA LEU A 20 2.86 0.60 -22.00
C LEU A 20 2.07 1.46 -21.02
N ILE A 21 2.65 2.50 -20.43
CA ILE A 21 1.92 3.44 -19.57
C ILE A 21 0.81 4.15 -20.36
N LEU A 22 1.07 4.53 -21.60
CA LEU A 22 0.09 5.20 -22.46
C LEU A 22 -1.13 4.33 -22.78
N THR A 23 -1.03 3.00 -22.67
CA THR A 23 -2.20 2.10 -22.80
C THR A 23 -3.17 2.20 -21.62
N GLY A 24 -2.81 2.89 -20.54
CA GLY A 24 -3.60 2.96 -19.31
C GLY A 24 -3.44 1.75 -18.39
N PHE A 25 -2.52 0.83 -18.69
CA PHE A 25 -2.27 -0.33 -17.84
C PHE A 25 -1.65 0.07 -16.50
N PRO A 26 -1.97 -0.59 -15.38
CA PRO A 26 -1.46 -0.18 -14.08
C PRO A 26 0.07 -0.21 -14.02
N ILE A 27 0.66 0.91 -13.61
CA ILE A 27 2.11 1.19 -13.69
C ILE A 27 2.94 0.11 -12.99
N ALA A 28 2.44 -0.45 -11.88
CA ALA A 28 3.14 -1.51 -11.15
C ALA A 28 3.44 -2.74 -12.02
N PHE A 29 2.48 -3.17 -12.85
CA PHE A 29 2.68 -4.30 -13.74
C PHE A 29 3.57 -3.95 -14.93
N VAL A 30 3.50 -2.72 -15.42
CA VAL A 30 4.38 -2.25 -16.51
C VAL A 30 5.85 -2.28 -16.06
N ILE A 31 6.16 -1.68 -14.91
CA ILE A 31 7.52 -1.64 -14.35
C ILE A 31 8.00 -3.05 -14.01
N GLY A 32 7.13 -3.85 -13.37
CA GLY A 32 7.47 -5.23 -12.98
C GLY A 32 7.78 -6.12 -14.17
N SER A 33 6.93 -6.11 -15.21
CA SER A 33 7.11 -6.93 -16.41
C SER A 33 8.31 -6.51 -17.24
N LEU A 34 8.53 -5.20 -17.46
CA LEU A 34 9.73 -4.71 -18.15
C LEU A 34 11.00 -5.06 -17.36
N GLY A 35 11.01 -4.81 -16.05
CA GLY A 35 12.14 -5.18 -15.19
C GLY A 35 12.46 -6.67 -15.25
N PHE A 36 11.43 -7.52 -15.26
CA PHE A 36 11.59 -8.97 -15.36
C PHE A 36 12.10 -9.42 -16.74
N ILE A 37 11.50 -8.95 -17.84
CA ILE A 37 11.88 -9.34 -19.20
C ILE A 37 13.31 -8.92 -19.50
N PHE A 38 13.67 -7.66 -19.25
CA PHE A 38 15.03 -7.18 -19.49
C PHE A 38 16.03 -7.78 -18.52
N GLY A 39 15.64 -7.97 -17.25
CA GLY A 39 16.46 -8.71 -16.29
C GLY A 39 16.79 -10.12 -16.79
N TYR A 40 15.78 -10.85 -17.24
CA TYR A 40 15.93 -12.22 -17.74
C TYR A 40 16.87 -12.28 -18.94
N LEU A 41 16.74 -11.35 -19.89
CA LEU A 41 17.55 -11.32 -21.11
C LEU A 41 19.02 -10.92 -20.86
N LEU A 42 19.25 -9.99 -19.94
CA LEU A 42 20.57 -9.41 -19.66
C LEU A 42 21.34 -10.19 -18.59
N PHE A 43 20.71 -10.46 -17.45
CA PHE A 43 21.33 -11.08 -16.28
C PHE A 43 21.06 -12.58 -16.17
N GLY A 44 20.14 -13.12 -16.99
CA GLY A 44 19.77 -14.53 -16.97
C GLY A 44 18.70 -14.87 -15.91
N PRO A 45 18.18 -16.11 -15.94
CA PRO A 45 17.09 -16.53 -15.06
C PRO A 45 17.45 -16.46 -13.58
N GLU A 46 18.59 -17.02 -13.18
CA GLU A 46 18.98 -17.16 -11.77
C GLU A 46 19.01 -15.81 -11.03
N VAL A 47 19.74 -14.84 -11.59
CA VAL A 47 19.86 -13.49 -11.01
C VAL A 47 18.51 -12.78 -11.00
N THR A 48 17.75 -12.88 -12.09
CA THR A 48 16.46 -12.19 -12.22
C THR A 48 15.43 -12.71 -11.23
N PHE A 49 15.32 -14.03 -11.07
CA PHE A 49 14.43 -14.63 -10.09
C PHE A 49 14.85 -14.30 -8.66
N HIS A 50 16.15 -14.27 -8.37
CA HIS A 50 16.65 -13.85 -7.06
C HIS A 50 16.32 -12.38 -6.75
N LEU A 51 16.50 -11.48 -7.73
CA LEU A 51 16.14 -10.07 -7.61
C LEU A 51 14.63 -9.87 -7.42
N MET A 52 13.79 -10.59 -8.15
CA MET A 52 12.34 -10.56 -7.96
C MET A 52 11.95 -11.06 -6.57
N TYR A 53 12.48 -12.21 -6.15
CA TYR A 53 12.21 -12.80 -4.84
C TYR A 53 12.59 -11.84 -3.72
N SER A 54 13.82 -11.31 -3.74
CA SER A 54 14.30 -10.38 -2.71
C SER A 54 13.46 -9.10 -2.62
N ARG A 55 12.99 -8.57 -3.77
CA ARG A 55 12.10 -7.40 -3.79
C ARG A 55 10.72 -7.71 -3.23
N LEU A 56 10.12 -8.83 -3.61
CA LEU A 56 8.80 -9.23 -3.08
C LEU A 56 8.88 -9.55 -1.58
N TYR A 57 9.95 -10.21 -1.14
CA TYR A 57 10.19 -10.49 0.28
C TYR A 57 10.42 -9.21 1.09
N ALA A 58 11.16 -8.23 0.55
CA ALA A 58 11.31 -6.94 1.21
C ALA A 58 9.96 -6.20 1.34
N MET A 59 9.06 -6.34 0.37
CA MET A 59 7.71 -5.75 0.44
C MET A 59 6.84 -6.40 1.51
N THR A 60 6.98 -7.71 1.78
CA THR A 60 6.16 -8.37 2.81
C THR A 60 6.59 -7.97 4.23
N LEU A 61 7.86 -7.63 4.41
CA LEU A 61 8.42 -7.14 5.68
C LEU A 61 8.18 -5.65 5.93
N ASN A 62 7.28 -5.01 5.17
CA ASN A 62 7.06 -3.58 5.26
C ASN A 62 6.33 -3.21 6.57
N TYR A 63 6.99 -2.39 7.40
CA TYR A 63 6.49 -1.98 8.72
C TYR A 63 5.06 -1.39 8.73
N PRO A 64 4.62 -0.59 7.74
CA PRO A 64 3.26 -0.06 7.69
C PRO A 64 2.17 -1.13 7.65
N TYR A 65 2.47 -2.36 7.17
CA TYR A 65 1.49 -3.45 7.21
C TYR A 65 1.14 -3.89 8.63
N LEU A 66 2.02 -3.64 9.61
CA LEU A 66 1.73 -3.87 11.02
C LEU A 66 0.71 -2.86 11.57
N ALA A 67 0.57 -1.68 10.95
CA ALA A 67 -0.36 -0.66 11.43
C ALA A 67 -1.82 -1.14 11.36
N VAL A 68 -2.20 -1.89 10.32
CA VAL A 68 -3.57 -2.40 10.16
C VAL A 68 -4.00 -3.33 11.30
N PRO A 69 -3.30 -4.44 11.59
CA PRO A 69 -3.70 -5.33 12.69
C PRO A 69 -3.56 -4.67 14.05
N LEU A 70 -2.54 -3.84 14.28
CA LEU A 70 -2.36 -3.14 15.56
C LEU A 70 -3.45 -2.07 15.79
N PHE A 71 -3.86 -1.36 14.75
CA PHE A 71 -4.97 -0.40 14.82
C PHE A 71 -6.30 -1.11 15.10
N THR A 72 -6.56 -2.22 14.40
CA THR A 72 -7.74 -3.05 14.68
C THR A 72 -7.70 -3.61 16.11
N PHE A 73 -6.55 -4.10 16.57
CA PHE A 73 -6.38 -4.61 17.93
C PHE A 73 -6.64 -3.53 18.98
N MET A 74 -6.10 -2.33 18.79
CA MET A 74 -6.37 -1.18 19.65
C MET A 74 -7.88 -0.86 19.67
N GLY A 75 -8.53 -0.80 18.51
CA GLY A 75 -9.97 -0.55 18.41
C GLY A 75 -10.80 -1.58 19.20
N VAL A 76 -10.42 -2.85 19.11
CA VAL A 76 -11.04 -3.94 19.87
C VAL A 76 -10.82 -3.77 21.38
N ILE A 77 -9.59 -3.44 21.81
CA ILE A 77 -9.32 -3.15 23.23
C ILE A 77 -10.17 -1.98 23.74
N LEU A 78 -10.29 -0.90 22.97
CA LEU A 78 -11.10 0.27 23.35
C LEU A 78 -12.60 -0.08 23.46
N GLN A 79 -13.08 -0.99 22.61
CA GLN A 79 -14.45 -1.49 22.67
C GLN A 79 -14.69 -2.36 23.92
N TYR A 80 -13.79 -3.30 24.22
CA TYR A 80 -13.96 -4.20 25.38
C TYR A 80 -13.66 -3.54 26.74
N SER A 81 -12.84 -2.49 26.77
CA SER A 81 -12.51 -1.78 28.01
C SER A 81 -13.61 -0.84 28.51
N GLY A 82 -14.69 -0.64 27.74
CA GLY A 82 -15.79 0.26 28.10
C GLY A 82 -15.43 1.76 28.00
N ILE A 83 -14.20 2.09 27.60
CA ILE A 83 -13.76 3.48 27.35
C ILE A 83 -14.64 4.13 26.27
N THR A 84 -15.10 3.33 25.31
CA THR A 84 -16.00 3.77 24.24
C THR A 84 -17.33 4.31 24.79
N GLU A 85 -18.00 3.56 25.68
CA GLU A 85 -19.22 4.01 26.36
C GLU A 85 -19.00 5.24 27.25
N ASP A 86 -17.90 5.27 27.99
CA ASP A 86 -17.63 6.39 28.91
C ASP A 86 -17.32 7.69 28.14
N LEU A 87 -16.59 7.59 27.03
CA LEU A 87 -16.34 8.72 26.14
C LEU A 87 -17.64 9.22 25.49
N TYR A 88 -18.54 8.32 25.09
CA TYR A 88 -19.86 8.70 24.57
C TYR A 88 -20.68 9.49 25.60
N LYS A 89 -20.69 9.05 26.87
CA LYS A 89 -21.38 9.77 27.96
C LYS A 89 -20.81 11.16 28.18
N VAL A 90 -19.49 11.30 28.20
CA VAL A 90 -18.82 12.60 28.36
C VAL A 90 -19.17 13.54 27.19
N LEU A 91 -19.11 13.05 25.95
CA LEU A 91 -19.49 13.85 24.78
C LEU A 91 -20.96 14.26 24.82
N TYR A 92 -21.84 13.37 25.28
CA TYR A 92 -23.26 13.67 25.48
C TYR A 92 -23.50 14.70 26.57
N GLU A 93 -22.78 14.66 27.70
CA GLU A 93 -22.90 15.69 28.74
C GLU A 93 -22.42 17.06 28.24
N VAL A 94 -21.33 17.09 27.47
CA VAL A 94 -20.75 18.33 26.91
C VAL A 94 -21.66 18.94 25.83
N LEU A 95 -22.22 18.11 24.94
CA LEU A 95 -22.95 18.56 23.76
C LEU A 95 -24.48 18.50 23.93
N GLY A 96 -24.99 17.84 24.98
CA GLY A 96 -26.41 17.58 25.21
C GLY A 96 -27.25 18.82 25.49
N GLY A 97 -26.62 19.93 25.90
CA GLY A 97 -27.29 21.23 26.03
C GLY A 97 -27.66 21.89 24.68
N LEU A 98 -27.10 21.41 23.57
CA LEU A 98 -27.41 21.92 22.24
C LEU A 98 -28.64 21.21 21.66
N ARG A 99 -29.50 21.96 20.97
CA ARG A 99 -30.61 21.39 20.18
C ARG A 99 -30.01 20.47 19.10
N GLY A 100 -30.26 19.16 19.22
CA GLY A 100 -29.65 18.15 18.35
C GLY A 100 -28.32 17.57 18.85
N GLY A 101 -27.90 17.85 20.10
CA GLY A 101 -26.65 17.35 20.68
C GLY A 101 -26.48 15.83 20.60
N LEU A 102 -27.56 15.08 20.73
CA LEU A 102 -27.56 13.62 20.57
C LEU A 102 -27.15 13.21 19.14
N ALA A 103 -27.65 13.90 18.11
CA ALA A 103 -27.28 13.65 16.72
C ALA A 103 -25.82 14.06 16.44
N VAL A 104 -25.35 15.15 17.04
CA VAL A 104 -23.95 15.60 16.91
C VAL A 104 -22.99 14.56 17.49
N VAL A 105 -23.29 14.02 18.67
CA VAL A 105 -22.47 12.98 19.30
C VAL A 105 -22.46 11.71 18.46
N THR A 106 -23.61 11.28 17.94
CA THR A 106 -23.68 10.10 17.06
C THR A 106 -22.88 10.27 15.76
N ILE A 107 -22.87 11.46 15.14
CA ILE A 107 -22.14 11.70 13.88
C ILE A 107 -20.62 11.84 14.09
N ILE A 108 -20.20 12.40 15.24
CA ILE A 108 -18.78 12.56 15.55
C ILE A 108 -18.15 11.22 15.98
N PHE A 109 -18.94 10.38 16.64
CA PHE A 109 -18.45 9.17 17.29
C PHE A 109 -18.75 7.87 16.54
N GLY A 110 -19.90 7.78 15.88
CA GLY A 110 -20.28 6.66 15.00
C GLY A 110 -19.75 6.85 13.59
#